data_AF-A0A7K5FAD0-F1
#
_entry.id   AF-A0A7K5FAD0-F1
#
_cell.length_a   1.000
_cell.length_b   1.000
_cell.length_c   1.000
_cell.angle_alpha   90.00
_cell.angle_beta   90.00
_cell.angle_gamma   90.00
#
_symmetry.space_group_name_H-M   'P 1'
#
loop_
_entity.id
_entity.type
_entity.pdbx_description
1 polymer ?
#
loop_
_entity_poly.entity_id
_entity_poly.type
_entity_poly.pdbx_seq_one_letter_code
_entity_poly.pdbx_strand_id
1 'polypeptide(L)'
;MGLLEQCEVAFGSRDLYRVLGVRREASPEEIRRGYHRASLRVHPDRAEPDAKEEATRRFQILSKVYAVLSDAEQRAVYDEQGTVDEEGEVLRGERDWQEYWRLLFKKITVKDIEDFEKSYKDSEEELADIKAAYMDFEGDMDRIMESVLCVNYTDEPRIRKIIEKAIATGEVPSYKGFVKESKQKMMARKRRVEKEAREAEKTKDELGLGGEDDLKALIQSRNKDRKKEMDDFLAQLEAKYVNNAKKGGKKAAAKKGK
;
A
#
# COMPACT_ATOMS: atom_id res chain seq x y z
N MET A 1 16.93 6.46 23.87
CA MET A 1 16.14 7.60 23.35
C MET A 1 14.75 7.36 23.84
N GLY A 2 14.27 8.20 24.75
CA GLY A 2 12.96 7.99 25.34
C GLY A 2 11.82 8.17 24.34
N LEU A 3 10.61 7.69 24.62
CA LEU A 3 9.45 7.87 23.73
C LEU A 3 9.16 9.36 23.51
N LEU A 4 9.25 10.17 24.57
CA LEU A 4 9.04 11.62 24.49
C LEU A 4 10.11 12.32 23.66
N GLU A 5 11.37 11.88 23.77
CA GLU A 5 12.48 12.39 22.94
C GLU A 5 12.32 11.97 21.48
N GLN A 6 11.90 10.73 21.23
CA GLN A 6 11.57 10.24 19.89
C GLN A 6 10.43 11.07 19.27
N CYS A 7 9.42 11.43 20.06
CA CYS A 7 8.33 12.30 19.61
C CYS A 7 8.79 13.72 19.31
N GLU A 8 9.70 14.29 20.11
CA GLU A 8 10.29 15.59 19.83
C GLU A 8 11.08 15.59 18.53
N VAL A 9 11.91 14.57 18.29
CA VAL A 9 12.70 14.45 17.07
C VAL A 9 11.82 14.23 15.84
N ALA A 10 10.77 13.41 15.96
CA ALA A 10 9.90 13.02 14.83
C ALA A 10 8.79 14.02 14.51
N PHE A 11 8.23 14.67 15.52
CA PHE A 11 7.01 15.49 15.42
C PHE A 11 7.15 16.89 16.03
N GLY A 12 8.32 17.23 16.62
CA GLY A 12 8.56 18.54 17.22
C GLY A 12 7.80 18.80 18.52
N SER A 13 7.26 17.75 19.16
CA SER A 13 6.48 17.86 20.39
C SER A 13 6.71 16.67 21.31
N ARG A 14 6.93 16.95 22.60
CA ARG A 14 6.98 15.94 23.67
C ARG A 14 5.59 15.57 24.20
N ASP A 15 4.55 16.32 23.82
CA ASP A 15 3.17 16.07 24.23
C ASP A 15 2.52 15.02 23.30
N LEU A 16 2.16 13.86 23.86
CA LEU A 16 1.56 12.74 23.14
C LEU A 16 0.22 13.12 22.48
N TYR A 17 -0.58 13.98 23.12
CA TYR A 17 -1.86 14.43 22.58
C TYR A 17 -1.68 15.33 21.36
N ARG A 18 -0.66 16.21 21.40
CA ARG A 18 -0.30 17.04 20.23
C ARG A 18 0.24 16.21 19.08
N VAL A 19 0.98 15.14 19.35
CA VAL A 19 1.45 14.21 18.31
C VAL A 19 0.26 13.55 17.58
N LEU A 20 -0.82 13.20 18.30
CA LEU A 20 -2.06 12.70 17.70
C LEU A 20 -2.99 13.82 17.16
N GLY A 21 -2.69 15.09 17.44
CA GLY A 21 -3.53 16.23 17.07
C GLY A 21 -4.88 16.25 17.79
N VAL A 22 -4.93 15.77 19.03
CA VAL A 22 -6.15 15.74 19.87
C VAL A 22 -5.95 16.57 21.13
N ARG A 23 -7.05 16.90 21.81
CA ARG A 23 -7.00 17.58 23.13
C ARG A 23 -6.69 16.58 24.23
N ARG A 24 -6.21 17.07 25.37
CA ARG A 24 -5.89 16.24 26.53
C ARG A 24 -7.12 15.56 27.12
N GLU A 25 -8.28 16.19 26.99
CA GLU A 25 -9.59 15.69 27.43
C GLU A 25 -10.25 14.77 26.38
N ALA A 26 -9.54 14.38 25.32
CA ALA A 26 -10.11 13.59 24.23
C ALA A 26 -10.68 12.25 24.72
N SER A 27 -11.84 11.88 24.20
CA SER A 27 -12.41 10.55 24.45
C SER A 27 -11.57 9.44 23.80
N PRO A 28 -11.69 8.17 24.22
CA PRO A 28 -11.00 7.05 23.57
C PRO A 28 -11.27 6.97 22.06
N GLU A 29 -12.50 7.32 21.64
CA GLU A 29 -12.85 7.38 20.23
C GLU A 29 -12.13 8.52 19.49
N GLU A 30 -11.99 9.69 20.11
CA GLU A 30 -11.26 10.83 19.54
C GLU A 30 -9.77 10.54 19.42
N ILE A 31 -9.18 9.83 20.38
CA ILE A 31 -7.79 9.35 20.33
C ILE A 31 -7.62 8.39 19.17
N ARG A 32 -8.55 7.43 18.99
CA ARG A 32 -8.56 6.50 17.84
C ARG A 32 -8.67 7.23 16.51
N ARG A 33 -9.57 8.22 16.41
CA ARG A 33 -9.72 9.05 15.19
C ARG A 33 -8.49 9.91 14.93
N GLY A 34 -7.89 10.50 15.96
CA GLY A 34 -6.65 11.28 15.88
C GLY A 34 -5.49 10.45 15.36
N TYR A 35 -5.30 9.27 15.95
CA TYR A 35 -4.30 8.30 15.50
C TYR A 35 -4.51 7.88 14.06
N HIS A 36 -5.75 7.56 13.65
CA HIS A 36 -6.05 7.20 12.26
C HIS A 36 -5.65 8.31 11.27
N ARG A 37 -5.98 9.58 11.59
CA ARG A 37 -5.60 10.73 10.75
C ARG A 37 -4.08 10.94 10.70
N ALA A 38 -3.40 10.87 11.84
CA ALA A 38 -1.94 11.04 11.90
C ALA A 38 -1.22 9.89 11.18
N SER A 39 -1.72 8.67 11.30
CA SER A 39 -1.17 7.46 10.68
C SER A 39 -1.22 7.51 9.16
N LEU A 40 -2.31 8.03 8.58
CA LEU A 40 -2.42 8.25 7.14
C LEU A 40 -1.37 9.24 6.59
N ARG A 41 -0.91 10.19 7.41
CA ARG A 41 0.08 11.20 6.99
C ARG A 41 1.51 10.67 6.99
N VAL A 42 1.82 9.73 7.87
CA VAL A 42 3.18 9.16 8.02
C VAL A 42 3.30 7.73 7.49
N HIS A 43 2.31 7.27 6.72
CA HIS A 43 2.29 5.90 6.22
C HIS A 43 3.42 5.66 5.20
N PRO A 44 4.24 4.59 5.36
CA PRO A 44 5.36 4.33 4.46
C PRO A 44 4.96 4.04 3.01
N ASP A 45 3.73 3.54 2.78
CA ASP A 45 3.18 3.31 1.42
C ASP A 45 2.87 4.62 0.67
N ARG A 46 2.62 5.72 1.38
CA ARG A 46 2.38 7.05 0.77
C ARG A 46 3.65 7.89 0.67
N ALA A 47 4.78 7.37 1.16
CA ALA A 47 6.06 8.07 1.17
C ALA A 47 6.86 7.77 -0.09
N GLU A 48 7.52 8.80 -0.61
CA GLU A 48 8.55 8.68 -1.65
C GLU A 48 9.61 7.63 -1.25
N PRO A 49 10.22 6.90 -2.20
CA PRO A 49 11.18 5.83 -1.92
C PRO A 49 12.29 6.23 -0.95
N ASP A 50 12.81 7.46 -1.08
CA ASP A 50 13.90 7.99 -0.25
C ASP A 50 13.44 8.40 1.16
N ALA A 51 12.14 8.60 1.37
CA ALA A 51 11.54 8.98 2.65
C ALA A 51 10.89 7.80 3.40
N LYS A 52 10.90 6.59 2.83
CA LYS A 52 10.26 5.41 3.42
C LYS A 52 10.79 5.04 4.79
N GLU A 53 12.10 5.13 5.00
CA GLU A 53 12.70 4.81 6.29
C GLU A 53 12.27 5.81 7.37
N GLU A 54 12.24 7.10 7.04
CA GLU A 54 11.80 8.14 7.97
C GLU A 54 10.30 8.02 8.28
N ALA A 55 9.47 7.78 7.25
CA ALA A 55 8.05 7.52 7.43
C ALA A 55 7.82 6.30 8.34
N THR A 56 8.57 5.21 8.15
CA THR A 56 8.52 4.02 9.00
C THR A 56 8.87 4.35 10.45
N ARG A 57 9.93 5.12 10.70
CA ARG A 57 10.32 5.54 12.05
C ARG A 57 9.26 6.43 12.71
N ARG A 58 8.80 7.47 12.02
CA ARG A 58 7.73 8.36 12.50
C ARG A 58 6.46 7.57 12.82
N PHE A 59 6.13 6.60 11.97
CA PHE A 59 4.98 5.73 12.17
C PHE A 59 5.12 4.80 13.39
N GLN A 60 6.30 4.20 13.61
CA GLN A 60 6.57 3.39 14.79
C GLN A 60 6.43 4.21 16.08
N ILE A 61 6.91 5.44 16.08
CA ILE A 61 6.79 6.37 17.22
C ILE A 61 5.32 6.71 17.46
N LEU A 62 4.57 7.03 16.41
CA LEU A 62 3.13 7.31 16.49
C LEU A 62 2.33 6.13 17.06
N SER A 63 2.71 4.90 16.72
CA SER A 63 2.10 3.68 17.26
C SER A 63 2.32 3.55 18.76
N LYS A 64 3.54 3.82 19.24
CA LYS A 64 3.87 3.81 20.67
C LYS A 64 3.09 4.89 21.43
N VAL A 65 2.97 6.08 20.86
CA VAL A 65 2.15 7.19 21.40
C VAL A 65 0.70 6.75 21.59
N TYR A 66 0.11 6.12 20.57
CA TYR A 66 -1.26 5.62 20.66
C TYR A 66 -1.39 4.49 21.68
N ALA A 67 -0.42 3.57 21.76
CA ALA A 67 -0.46 2.47 22.71
C ALA A 67 -0.57 2.97 24.16
N VAL A 68 0.15 4.04 24.50
CA VAL A 68 0.07 4.71 25.80
C VAL A 68 -1.27 5.42 26.01
N LEU A 69 -1.74 6.19 25.02
CA LEU A 69 -2.97 6.98 25.15
C LEU A 69 -4.27 6.18 25.03
N SER A 70 -4.21 5.00 24.40
CA SER A 70 -5.36 4.11 24.20
C SER A 70 -5.67 3.24 25.42
N ASP A 71 -4.67 3.00 26.27
CA ASP A 71 -4.81 2.27 27.52
C ASP A 71 -5.14 3.26 28.65
N ALA A 72 -6.24 3.02 29.37
CA ALA A 72 -6.72 3.96 30.37
C ALA A 72 -5.79 4.09 31.58
N GLU A 73 -5.09 3.01 31.97
CA GLU A 73 -4.16 3.01 33.10
C GLU A 73 -2.87 3.74 32.71
N GLN A 74 -2.31 3.44 31.54
CA GLN A 74 -1.12 4.11 31.03
C GLN A 74 -1.36 5.60 30.74
N ARG A 75 -2.54 5.95 30.23
CA ARG A 75 -2.94 7.34 30.03
C ARG A 75 -3.02 8.09 31.36
N ALA A 76 -3.60 7.49 32.40
CA ALA A 76 -3.69 8.11 33.71
C ALA A 76 -2.30 8.35 34.31
N VAL A 77 -1.39 7.38 34.19
CA VAL A 77 0.01 7.52 34.62
C VAL A 77 0.72 8.64 33.84
N TYR A 78 0.54 8.69 32.52
CA TYR A 78 1.09 9.78 31.70
C TYR A 78 0.52 11.14 32.10
N ASP A 79 -0.78 11.21 32.40
CA ASP A 79 -1.43 12.45 32.80
C ASP A 79 -0.97 12.95 34.18
N GLU A 80 -0.67 12.04 35.11
CA GLU A 80 -0.21 12.36 36.47
C GLU A 80 1.29 12.68 36.53
N GLN A 81 2.12 11.88 35.84
CA GLN A 81 3.58 11.93 35.97
C GLN A 81 4.25 12.73 34.84
N GLY A 82 3.56 12.91 33.69
CA GLY A 82 4.14 13.53 32.49
C GLY A 82 5.24 12.69 31.82
N THR A 83 5.43 11.45 32.28
CA THR A 83 6.43 10.49 31.77
C THR A 83 5.75 9.23 31.28
N VAL A 84 6.43 8.48 30.40
CA VAL A 84 5.94 7.20 29.88
C VAL A 84 6.89 6.10 30.35
N ASP A 85 6.35 5.03 30.91
CA ASP A 85 7.14 3.83 31.20
C ASP A 85 7.44 3.06 29.90
N GLU A 86 8.69 3.12 29.47
CA GLU A 86 9.17 2.49 28.24
C GLU A 86 9.36 0.97 28.37
N GLU A 87 9.30 0.44 29.58
CA GLU A 87 9.46 -0.98 29.88
C GLU A 87 8.15 -1.76 29.90
N GLY A 88 6.99 -1.11 29.72
CA GLY A 88 5.69 -1.79 29.70
C GLY A 88 5.57 -2.83 28.58
N GLU A 89 4.94 -3.99 28.85
CA GLU A 89 4.72 -5.06 27.86
C GLU A 89 4.03 -4.57 26.58
N VAL A 90 3.18 -3.55 26.71
CA VAL A 90 2.46 -2.88 25.62
C VAL A 90 3.41 -2.29 24.55
N LEU A 91 4.63 -1.89 24.93
CA LEU A 91 5.67 -1.35 24.05
C LEU A 91 6.67 -2.42 23.56
N ARG A 92 6.69 -3.61 24.16
CA ARG A 92 7.63 -4.71 23.85
C ARG A 92 7.14 -5.67 22.75
N GLY A 93 5.83 -5.75 22.52
CA GLY A 93 5.28 -6.63 21.49
C GLY A 93 5.58 -6.10 20.09
N GLU A 94 6.36 -6.85 19.31
CA GLU A 94 6.34 -6.77 17.83
C GLU A 94 4.93 -7.12 17.34
N ARG A 95 4.01 -6.16 17.42
CA ARG A 95 2.66 -6.30 16.89
C ARG A 95 2.80 -6.59 15.40
N ASP A 96 2.14 -7.65 14.89
CA ASP A 96 1.97 -7.79 13.45
C ASP A 96 1.11 -6.62 12.98
N TRP A 97 1.81 -5.58 12.53
CA TRP A 97 1.20 -4.31 12.21
C TRP A 97 0.20 -4.49 11.09
N GLN A 98 0.47 -5.36 10.11
CA GLN A 98 -0.44 -5.61 9.00
C GLN A 98 -1.81 -6.13 9.48
N GLU A 99 -1.84 -6.99 10.50
CA GLU A 99 -3.08 -7.45 11.12
C GLU A 99 -3.79 -6.33 11.90
N TYR A 100 -3.03 -5.52 12.63
CA TYR A 100 -3.58 -4.38 13.37
C TYR A 100 -4.19 -3.31 12.44
N TRP A 101 -3.57 -3.03 11.30
CA TRP A 101 -4.08 -2.10 10.29
C TRP A 101 -5.38 -2.57 9.65
N ARG A 102 -5.52 -3.88 9.40
CA ARG A 102 -6.77 -4.47 8.92
C ARG A 102 -7.93 -4.31 9.90
N LEU A 103 -7.64 -4.12 11.20
CA LEU A 103 -8.65 -3.84 12.23
C LEU A 103 -9.02 -2.35 12.33
N LEU A 104 -8.11 -1.45 11.93
CA LEU A 104 -8.33 -0.01 12.02
C LEU A 104 -8.96 0.59 10.76
N PHE A 105 -8.57 0.10 9.59
CA PHE A 105 -9.10 0.55 8.32
C PHE A 105 -10.11 -0.48 7.82
N LYS A 106 -11.31 -0.01 7.46
CA LYS A 106 -12.30 -0.89 6.83
C LYS A 106 -11.63 -1.55 5.62
N LYS A 107 -11.66 -2.88 5.58
CA LYS A 107 -11.21 -3.62 4.40
C LYS A 107 -12.03 -3.11 3.21
N ILE A 108 -11.38 -2.46 2.26
CA ILE A 108 -12.01 -2.05 1.02
C ILE A 108 -12.43 -3.33 0.31
N THR A 109 -13.73 -3.48 0.15
CA THR A 109 -14.32 -4.60 -0.60
C THR A 109 -14.48 -4.20 -2.06
N VAL A 110 -14.60 -5.19 -2.94
CA VAL A 110 -14.95 -4.95 -4.35
C VAL A 110 -16.24 -4.14 -4.44
N LYS A 111 -17.20 -4.41 -3.55
CA LYS A 111 -18.45 -3.65 -3.44
C LYS A 111 -18.23 -2.17 -3.12
N ASP A 112 -17.29 -1.83 -2.23
CA ASP A 112 -16.98 -0.41 -1.93
C ASP A 112 -16.42 0.32 -3.17
N ILE A 113 -15.66 -0.38 -4.02
CA ILE A 113 -15.14 0.16 -5.29
C ILE A 113 -16.29 0.37 -6.28
N GLU A 114 -17.17 -0.63 -6.44
CA GLU A 114 -18.34 -0.52 -7.32
C GLU A 114 -19.31 0.58 -6.89
N ASP A 115 -19.52 0.74 -5.58
CA ASP A 115 -20.39 1.78 -5.02
C ASP A 115 -19.78 3.17 -5.25
N PHE A 116 -18.45 3.31 -5.11
CA PHE A 116 -17.73 4.54 -5.45
C PHE A 116 -17.79 4.85 -6.96
N GLU A 117 -17.59 3.85 -7.82
CA GLU A 117 -17.67 4.01 -9.28
C GLU A 117 -19.05 4.54 -9.70
N LYS A 118 -20.12 4.02 -9.10
CA LYS A 118 -21.49 4.49 -9.36
C LYS A 118 -21.73 5.91 -8.87
N SER A 119 -21.12 6.31 -7.76
CA SER A 119 -21.28 7.68 -7.24
C SER A 119 -20.47 8.70 -8.02
N TYR A 120 -19.32 8.29 -8.56
CA TYR A 120 -18.40 9.16 -9.28
C TYR A 120 -18.82 9.35 -10.75
N LYS A 121 -19.29 8.30 -11.44
CA LYS A 121 -19.76 8.41 -12.82
C LYS A 121 -20.96 9.34 -12.94
N ASP A 122 -20.89 10.25 -13.91
CA ASP A 122 -21.84 11.32 -14.19
C ASP A 122 -22.00 12.36 -13.05
N SER A 123 -21.07 12.37 -12.09
CA SER A 123 -21.03 13.37 -11.01
C SER A 123 -20.41 14.70 -11.47
N GLU A 124 -20.61 15.75 -10.68
CA GLU A 124 -19.94 17.04 -10.89
C GLU A 124 -18.42 16.92 -10.73
N GLU A 125 -17.95 16.02 -9.85
CA GLU A 125 -16.52 15.74 -9.64
C GLU A 125 -15.89 15.16 -10.91
N GLU A 126 -16.53 14.16 -11.53
CA GLU A 126 -16.04 13.61 -12.79
C GLU A 126 -16.00 14.66 -13.91
N LEU A 127 -17.01 15.52 -14.00
CA LEU A 127 -17.02 16.61 -14.99
C LEU A 127 -15.87 17.58 -14.76
N ALA A 128 -15.55 17.91 -13.51
CA ALA A 128 -14.43 18.78 -13.15
C ALA A 128 -13.09 18.11 -13.50
N ASP A 129 -12.92 16.83 -13.17
CA ASP A 129 -11.71 16.07 -13.43
C ASP A 129 -11.46 15.88 -14.93
N ILE A 130 -12.50 15.61 -15.72
CA ILE A 130 -12.41 15.54 -17.19
C ILE A 130 -12.00 16.89 -17.77
N LYS A 131 -12.55 18.00 -17.27
CA LYS A 131 -12.18 19.36 -17.73
C LYS A 131 -10.74 19.69 -17.37
N ALA A 132 -10.31 19.38 -16.16
CA ALA A 132 -8.93 19.58 -15.70
C ALA A 132 -7.96 18.78 -16.59
N ALA A 133 -8.21 17.48 -16.76
CA ALA A 133 -7.41 16.63 -17.64
C ALA A 133 -7.41 17.14 -19.10
N TYR A 134 -8.54 17.63 -19.60
CA TYR A 134 -8.63 18.19 -20.94
C TYR A 134 -7.77 19.45 -21.11
N MET A 135 -7.72 20.31 -20.09
CA MET A 135 -6.85 21.49 -20.09
C MET A 135 -5.37 21.11 -19.96
N ASP A 136 -5.04 20.19 -19.05
CA ASP A 136 -3.65 19.77 -18.78
C ASP A 136 -3.01 19.05 -19.97
N PHE A 137 -3.80 18.31 -20.75
CA PHE A 137 -3.33 17.53 -21.90
C PHE A 137 -3.71 18.13 -23.25
N GLU A 138 -4.16 19.39 -23.29
CA GLU A 138 -4.51 20.11 -24.54
C GLU A 138 -5.42 19.30 -25.48
N GLY A 139 -6.38 18.57 -24.90
CA GLY A 139 -7.33 17.75 -25.64
C GLY A 139 -6.80 16.42 -26.20
N ASP A 140 -5.68 15.91 -25.70
CA ASP A 140 -5.22 14.55 -26.02
C ASP A 140 -6.06 13.50 -25.29
N MET A 141 -6.94 12.83 -26.05
CA MET A 141 -7.82 11.79 -25.53
C MET A 141 -7.09 10.57 -24.98
N ASP A 142 -5.88 10.23 -25.45
CA ASP A 142 -5.12 9.10 -24.90
C ASP A 142 -4.79 9.37 -23.42
N ARG A 143 -4.29 10.58 -23.12
CA ARG A 143 -3.85 10.98 -21.79
C ARG A 143 -5.02 11.26 -20.86
N ILE A 144 -6.10 11.85 -21.39
CA ILE A 144 -7.33 12.07 -20.61
C ILE A 144 -7.88 10.74 -20.10
N MET A 145 -8.01 9.74 -20.97
CA MET A 145 -8.54 8.42 -20.60
C MET A 145 -7.65 7.68 -19.59
N GLU A 146 -6.34 7.90 -19.62
CA GLU A 146 -5.38 7.32 -18.66
C GLU A 146 -5.37 8.04 -17.30
N SER A 147 -5.78 9.30 -17.26
CA SER A 147 -5.69 10.15 -16.05
C SER A 147 -6.97 10.22 -15.22
N VAL A 148 -8.14 10.11 -15.85
CA VAL A 148 -9.43 10.27 -15.16
C VAL A 148 -9.82 8.97 -14.46
N LEU A 149 -10.26 9.07 -13.20
CA LEU A 149 -10.65 7.92 -12.40
C LEU A 149 -11.85 7.17 -12.98
N CYS A 150 -11.92 5.86 -12.73
CA CYS A 150 -13.07 5.01 -13.07
C CYS A 150 -13.46 5.02 -14.56
N VAL A 151 -12.55 5.46 -15.43
CA VAL A 151 -12.76 5.47 -16.87
C VAL A 151 -12.36 4.14 -17.47
N ASN A 152 -13.31 3.50 -18.14
CA ASN A 152 -13.04 2.35 -18.99
C ASN A 152 -12.96 2.79 -20.45
N TYR A 153 -12.30 1.98 -21.28
CA TYR A 153 -12.19 2.23 -22.72
C TYR A 153 -13.55 2.28 -23.44
N THR A 154 -14.58 1.66 -22.87
CA THR A 154 -15.97 1.75 -23.37
C THR A 154 -16.58 3.12 -23.18
N ASP A 155 -16.02 3.94 -22.29
CA ASP A 155 -16.55 5.25 -21.90
C ASP A 155 -16.03 6.39 -22.80
N GLU A 156 -15.09 6.12 -23.73
CA GLU A 156 -14.56 7.12 -24.68
C GLU A 156 -15.67 7.90 -25.42
N PRO A 157 -16.76 7.28 -25.93
CA PRO A 157 -17.85 8.01 -26.56
C PRO A 157 -18.64 8.91 -25.60
N ARG A 158 -18.73 8.55 -24.31
CA ARG A 158 -19.41 9.35 -23.28
C ARG A 158 -18.57 10.55 -22.90
N ILE A 159 -17.28 10.34 -22.63
CA ILE A 159 -16.32 11.40 -22.27
C ILE A 159 -16.17 12.39 -23.41
N ARG A 160 -16.10 11.93 -24.66
CA ARG A 160 -16.11 12.82 -25.83
C ARG A 160 -17.34 13.72 -25.87
N LYS A 161 -18.54 13.18 -25.62
CA LYS A 161 -19.77 13.99 -25.57
C LYS A 161 -19.75 15.01 -24.44
N ILE A 162 -19.16 14.68 -23.30
CA ILE A 162 -18.99 15.62 -22.18
C ILE A 162 -18.10 16.79 -22.60
N ILE A 163 -16.95 16.50 -23.21
CA ILE A 163 -16.01 17.52 -23.69
C ILE A 163 -16.65 18.37 -24.81
N GLU A 164 -17.35 17.76 -25.76
CA GLU A 164 -18.07 18.49 -26.82
C GLU A 164 -19.11 19.46 -26.24
N LYS A 165 -19.84 19.05 -25.20
CA LYS A 165 -20.77 19.93 -24.48
C LYS A 165 -20.04 21.06 -23.75
N ALA A 166 -18.90 20.77 -23.11
CA ALA A 166 -18.08 21.77 -22.42
C ALA A 166 -17.49 22.81 -23.40
N ILE A 167 -17.10 22.38 -24.61
CA ILE A 167 -16.66 23.28 -25.69
C ILE A 167 -17.83 24.12 -26.19
N ALA A 168 -19.00 23.52 -26.40
CA ALA A 168 -20.19 24.21 -26.90
C ALA A 168 -20.73 25.27 -25.91
N THR A 169 -20.60 25.01 -24.61
CA THR A 169 -20.96 25.95 -23.53
C THR A 169 -19.89 27.01 -23.28
N GLY A 170 -18.69 26.85 -23.85
CA GLY A 170 -17.57 27.78 -23.69
C GLY A 170 -16.80 27.62 -22.36
N GLU A 171 -17.01 26.53 -21.64
CA GLU A 171 -16.33 26.24 -20.37
C GLU A 171 -14.87 25.81 -20.57
N VAL A 172 -14.56 25.20 -21.73
CA VAL A 172 -13.21 24.80 -22.11
C VAL A 172 -12.88 25.24 -23.55
N PRO A 173 -11.62 25.60 -23.86
CA PRO A 173 -11.23 26.00 -25.21
C PRO A 173 -11.23 24.82 -26.19
N SER A 174 -11.38 25.08 -27.49
CA SER A 174 -11.32 24.03 -28.50
C SER A 174 -9.87 23.75 -28.91
N TYR A 175 -9.29 22.63 -28.47
CA TYR A 175 -7.94 22.23 -28.87
C TYR A 175 -7.90 21.44 -30.19
N LYS A 176 -6.85 21.67 -30.98
CA LYS A 176 -6.64 21.00 -32.28
C LYS A 176 -6.45 19.49 -32.12
N GLY A 177 -5.84 19.04 -31.01
CA GLY A 177 -5.63 17.63 -30.71
C GLY A 177 -6.95 16.84 -30.64
N PHE A 178 -7.96 17.45 -30.03
CA PHE A 178 -9.29 16.86 -29.91
C PHE A 178 -10.11 16.94 -31.22
N VAL A 179 -10.12 18.10 -31.87
CA VAL A 179 -10.97 18.33 -33.07
C VAL A 179 -10.46 17.60 -34.30
N LYS A 180 -9.14 17.52 -34.50
CA LYS A 180 -8.54 16.90 -35.69
C LYS A 180 -8.18 15.43 -35.49
N GLU A 181 -8.67 14.80 -34.43
CA GLU A 181 -8.33 13.41 -34.17
C GLU A 181 -8.81 12.48 -35.29
N SER A 182 -7.90 11.62 -35.76
CA SER A 182 -8.23 10.70 -36.85
C SER A 182 -9.09 9.53 -36.34
N LYS A 183 -10.05 9.10 -37.18
CA LYS A 183 -10.82 7.86 -36.91
C LYS A 183 -9.93 6.64 -36.75
N GLN A 184 -8.75 6.64 -37.39
CA GLN A 184 -7.76 5.58 -37.24
C GLN A 184 -7.14 5.56 -35.85
N LYS A 185 -6.82 6.71 -35.25
CA LYS A 185 -6.33 6.79 -33.86
C LYS A 185 -7.36 6.25 -32.87
N MET A 186 -8.62 6.66 -33.01
CA MET A 186 -9.72 6.14 -32.18
C MET A 186 -9.88 4.61 -32.32
N MET A 187 -9.86 4.09 -33.56
CA MET A 187 -9.94 2.64 -33.79
C MET A 187 -8.70 1.90 -33.28
N ALA A 188 -7.52 2.50 -33.35
CA ALA A 188 -6.27 1.91 -32.85
C ALA A 188 -6.28 1.82 -31.32
N ARG A 189 -6.76 2.84 -30.61
CA ARG A 189 -7.03 2.79 -29.17
C ARG A 189 -7.93 1.62 -28.82
N LYS A 190 -9.09 1.53 -29.46
CA LYS A 190 -10.06 0.46 -29.22
C LYS A 190 -9.43 -0.93 -29.42
N ARG A 191 -8.67 -1.12 -30.51
CA ARG A 191 -7.98 -2.39 -30.81
C ARG A 191 -6.87 -2.74 -29.82
N ARG A 192 -6.09 -1.75 -29.37
CA ARG A 192 -5.02 -1.96 -28.37
C ARG A 192 -5.61 -2.51 -27.08
N VAL A 193 -6.70 -1.90 -26.61
CA VAL A 193 -7.34 -2.33 -25.36
C VAL A 193 -8.09 -3.65 -25.52
N GLU A 194 -8.78 -3.90 -26.65
CA GLU A 194 -9.36 -5.22 -26.94
C GLU A 194 -8.31 -6.33 -26.93
N LYS A 195 -7.10 -6.03 -27.44
CA LYS A 195 -5.97 -6.95 -27.42
C LYS A 195 -5.46 -7.19 -25.99
N GLU A 196 -5.23 -6.13 -25.22
CA GLU A 196 -4.80 -6.22 -23.81
C GLU A 196 -5.82 -6.98 -22.95
N ALA A 197 -7.11 -6.73 -23.13
CA ALA A 197 -8.18 -7.46 -22.43
C ALA A 197 -8.15 -8.96 -22.75
N ARG A 198 -7.97 -9.31 -24.03
CA ARG A 198 -7.85 -10.71 -24.46
C ARG A 198 -6.57 -11.37 -23.93
N GLU A 199 -5.47 -10.63 -23.85
CA GLU A 199 -4.22 -11.11 -23.26
C GLU A 199 -4.39 -11.31 -21.75
N ALA A 200 -5.02 -10.37 -21.04
CA ALA A 200 -5.34 -10.50 -19.63
C ALA A 200 -6.24 -11.69 -19.33
N GLU A 201 -7.27 -11.93 -20.15
CA GLU A 201 -8.16 -13.10 -20.04
C GLU A 201 -7.38 -14.42 -20.25
N LYS A 202 -6.54 -14.50 -21.28
CA LYS A 202 -5.67 -15.67 -21.50
C LYS A 202 -4.72 -15.91 -20.34
N THR A 203 -4.06 -14.86 -19.85
CA THR A 203 -3.15 -14.97 -18.71
C THR A 203 -3.90 -15.39 -17.44
N LYS A 204 -5.12 -14.89 -17.23
CA LYS A 204 -5.99 -15.31 -16.14
C LYS A 204 -6.28 -16.81 -16.21
N ASP A 205 -6.64 -17.30 -17.40
CA ASP A 205 -6.94 -18.71 -17.64
C ASP A 205 -5.68 -19.60 -17.51
N GLU A 206 -4.53 -19.18 -18.04
CA GLU A 206 -3.23 -19.86 -17.89
C GLU A 206 -2.79 -19.97 -16.42
N LEU A 207 -3.06 -18.93 -15.62
CA LEU A 207 -2.79 -18.92 -14.19
C LEU A 207 -3.86 -19.67 -13.38
N GLY A 208 -4.94 -20.13 -14.01
CA GLY A 208 -6.05 -20.83 -13.36
C GLY A 208 -6.79 -19.95 -12.34
N LEU A 209 -6.86 -18.64 -12.56
CA LEU A 209 -7.48 -17.68 -11.65
C LEU A 209 -8.97 -17.50 -11.98
N GLY A 210 -9.82 -18.38 -11.47
CA GLY A 210 -11.27 -18.38 -11.72
C GLY A 210 -12.11 -17.90 -10.52
N GLY A 211 -11.61 -18.08 -9.30
CA GLY A 211 -12.26 -17.73 -8.04
C GLY A 211 -11.45 -16.74 -7.19
N GLU A 212 -12.12 -16.14 -6.19
CA GLU A 212 -11.55 -15.06 -5.35
C GLU A 212 -10.27 -15.47 -4.59
N ASP A 213 -10.11 -16.76 -4.25
CA ASP A 213 -8.98 -17.27 -3.47
C ASP A 213 -7.89 -17.97 -4.31
N ASP A 214 -8.06 -18.09 -5.62
CA ASP A 214 -7.16 -18.88 -6.47
C ASP A 214 -5.74 -18.29 -6.51
N LEU A 215 -5.63 -16.96 -6.57
CA LEU A 215 -4.34 -16.28 -6.56
C LEU A 215 -3.60 -16.49 -5.23
N LYS A 216 -4.35 -16.46 -4.12
CA LYS A 216 -3.81 -16.71 -2.79
C LYS A 216 -3.34 -18.16 -2.65
N ALA A 217 -4.12 -19.11 -3.17
CA ALA A 217 -3.74 -20.52 -3.21
C ALA A 217 -2.47 -20.74 -4.04
N LEU A 218 -2.35 -20.07 -5.19
CA LEU A 218 -1.17 -20.14 -6.07
C LEU A 218 0.09 -19.53 -5.43
N ILE A 219 -0.04 -18.43 -4.68
CA ILE A 219 1.08 -17.84 -3.95
C ILE A 219 1.53 -18.77 -2.81
N GLN A 220 0.58 -19.37 -2.10
CA GLN A 220 0.88 -20.30 -1.02
C GLN A 220 1.54 -21.59 -1.53
N SER A 221 1.10 -22.13 -2.67
CA SER A 221 1.74 -23.30 -3.27
C SER A 221 3.17 -22.98 -3.69
N ARG A 222 3.41 -21.88 -4.40
CA ARG A 222 4.77 -21.43 -4.79
C ARG A 222 5.69 -21.19 -3.59
N ASN A 223 5.16 -20.66 -2.48
CA ASN A 223 5.93 -20.51 -1.25
C ASN A 223 6.33 -21.86 -0.64
N LYS A 224 5.43 -22.85 -0.66
CA LYS A 224 5.73 -24.21 -0.20
C LYS A 224 6.78 -24.88 -1.09
N ASP A 225 6.66 -24.72 -2.41
CA ASP A 225 7.61 -25.29 -3.37
C ASP A 225 9.01 -24.69 -3.17
N ARG A 226 9.13 -23.36 -3.05
CA ARG A 226 10.39 -22.69 -2.73
C ARG A 226 11.00 -23.15 -1.41
N LYS A 227 10.17 -23.36 -0.39
CA LYS A 227 10.63 -23.87 0.91
C LYS A 227 11.17 -25.29 0.78
N LYS A 228 10.45 -26.15 0.05
CA LYS A 228 10.87 -27.53 -0.22
C LYS A 228 12.18 -27.58 -1.01
N GLU A 229 12.32 -26.76 -2.03
CA GLU A 229 13.58 -26.64 -2.79
C GLU A 229 14.75 -26.19 -1.90
N MET A 230 14.50 -25.28 -0.95
CA MET A 230 15.50 -24.84 0.02
C MET A 230 15.85 -25.94 1.03
N ASP A 231 14.86 -26.67 1.52
CA ASP A 231 15.07 -27.82 2.42
C ASP A 231 15.87 -28.93 1.69
N ASP A 232 15.56 -29.22 0.42
CA ASP A 232 16.28 -30.18 -0.42
C ASP A 232 17.72 -29.71 -0.70
N PHE A 233 17.94 -28.40 -0.92
CA PHE A 233 19.26 -27.81 -1.08
C PHE A 233 20.10 -27.92 0.20
N LEU A 234 19.51 -27.62 1.36
CA LEU A 234 20.17 -27.76 2.67
C LEU A 234 20.51 -29.23 2.97
N ALA A 235 19.61 -30.17 2.67
CA ALA A 235 19.87 -31.60 2.83
C ALA A 235 21.04 -32.09 1.94
N GLN A 236 21.15 -31.57 0.71
CA GLN A 236 22.29 -31.86 -0.17
C GLN A 236 23.61 -31.28 0.35
N LEU A 237 23.57 -30.07 0.93
CA LEU A 237 24.73 -29.47 1.59
C LEU A 237 25.15 -30.30 2.82
N GLU A 238 24.21 -30.66 3.69
CA GLU A 238 24.47 -31.50 4.86
C GLU A 238 25.11 -32.84 4.46
N ALA A 239 24.56 -33.53 3.46
CA ALA A 239 25.11 -34.79 2.96
C ALA A 239 26.55 -34.65 2.43
N LYS A 240 26.87 -33.51 1.82
CA LYS A 240 28.20 -33.21 1.25
C LYS A 240 29.24 -32.90 2.33
N TYR A 241 28.86 -32.16 3.37
CA TYR A 241 29.80 -31.72 4.42
C TYR A 241 29.90 -32.69 5.61
N VAL A 242 28.84 -33.44 5.93
CA VAL A 242 28.86 -34.46 7.00
C VAL A 242 29.65 -35.72 6.59
N ASN A 243 29.59 -36.15 5.33
CA ASN A 243 30.36 -37.30 4.86
C ASN A 243 31.87 -37.03 4.70
N ASN A 244 32.27 -35.77 4.56
CA ASN A 244 33.68 -35.41 4.43
C ASN A 244 34.42 -35.47 5.79
N ALA A 245 33.72 -35.30 6.90
CA ALA A 245 34.27 -35.46 8.25
C ALA A 245 34.67 -36.91 8.58
N LYS A 246 34.03 -37.92 7.97
CA LYS A 246 34.35 -39.34 8.20
C LYS A 246 35.57 -39.85 7.42
N LYS A 247 36.09 -39.12 6.42
CA LYS A 247 37.27 -39.54 5.63
C LYS A 247 38.61 -38.97 6.11
N GLY A 248 38.62 -38.03 7.08
CA GLY A 248 39.86 -37.35 7.53
C GLY A 248 40.60 -37.99 8.72
N GLY A 249 40.05 -39.00 9.38
CA GLY A 249 40.56 -39.50 10.67
C GLY A 249 41.15 -40.90 10.64
N LYS A 250 42.26 -41.15 9.93
CA LYS A 250 43.16 -42.28 10.20
C LYS A 250 44.48 -42.14 9.44
N LYS A 251 45.44 -41.38 9.99
CA LYS A 251 46.89 -41.56 9.80
C LYS A 251 47.66 -40.65 10.76
N ALA A 252 48.08 -41.20 11.90
CA ALA A 252 49.37 -40.95 12.56
C ALA A 252 49.40 -41.58 13.97
N ALA A 253 50.19 -42.65 14.13
CA ALA A 253 51.06 -42.89 15.29
C ALA A 253 51.66 -44.31 15.20
N ALA A 254 52.78 -44.45 14.48
CA ALA A 254 53.70 -45.58 14.63
C ALA A 254 55.13 -45.03 14.76
N LYS A 255 55.62 -44.95 16.00
CA LYS A 255 57.03 -44.76 16.47
C LYS A 255 56.92 -44.58 17.99
N LYS A 256 57.60 -45.27 18.91
CA LYS A 256 58.76 -46.18 19.02
C LYS A 256 58.48 -47.03 20.29
N GLY A 257 59.01 -48.21 20.57
CA GLY A 257 60.04 -49.05 19.97
C GLY A 257 60.66 -49.93 21.07
N LYS A 258 61.09 -51.14 20.71
CA LYS A 258 62.34 -51.82 21.13
C LYS A 258 62.36 -53.19 20.46
#